data_AF-A0A9D0CT19-F1
#
_entry.id   AF-A0A9D0CT19-F1
#
_cell.length_a   1.000
_cell.length_b   1.000
_cell.length_c   1.000
_cell.angle_alpha   90.00
_cell.angle_beta   90.00
_cell.angle_gamma   90.00
#
_symmetry.space_group_name_H-M   'P 1'
#
loop_
_entity.id
_entity.type
_entity.pdbx_description
1 polymer ?
#
loop_
_entity_poly.entity_id
_entity_poly.type
_entity_poly.pdbx_seq_one_letter_code
_entity_poly.pdbx_strand_id
1 'polypeptide(L)'
;ARVIEVDGLDEANLSFINQLLGEGEVSIQCQAPLNARIQESVLAGVWRLRYLDENGQIIRDAVEIGDVPTLVSELTFASARDNIDLEAIALPDDVYNAPPLLAELNEHLPQWRPDRPPHIINLSLLPHTERDLAYLSEVLGIGPVVILSRGYGNCRISATGVRNLWWVQYFNSQETLILNTLEISAVPEVARAASEDIDDSAQRLAEILAIYAGEEG
;
A
#
# COMPACT_ATOMS: atom_id res chain seq x y z
N ALA A 1 -11.05 11.20 4.35
CA ALA A 1 -10.13 11.12 5.49
C ALA A 1 -10.10 12.44 6.26
N ARG A 2 -9.68 12.43 7.52
CA ARG A 2 -9.39 13.64 8.32
C ARG A 2 -7.89 13.70 8.59
N VAL A 3 -7.25 14.84 8.33
CA VAL A 3 -5.81 15.05 8.55
C VAL A 3 -5.61 16.05 9.70
N ILE A 4 -4.66 15.75 10.58
CA ILE A 4 -4.25 16.58 11.71
C ILE A 4 -2.73 16.74 11.61
N GLU A 5 -2.27 17.97 11.39
CA GLU A 5 -0.83 18.26 11.44
C GLU A 5 -0.34 18.11 12.88
N VAL A 6 0.77 17.41 13.05
CA VAL A 6 1.49 17.32 14.33
C VAL A 6 2.84 18.05 14.26
N ASP A 7 3.11 18.70 13.13
CA ASP A 7 4.22 19.64 12.96
C ASP A 7 4.17 20.76 14.03
N GLY A 8 5.33 21.03 14.62
CA GLY A 8 5.49 22.13 15.58
C GLY A 8 5.12 21.78 17.02
N LEU A 9 4.71 20.55 17.33
CA LEU A 9 4.68 20.05 18.69
C LEU A 9 6.11 20.00 19.28
N ASP A 10 6.24 20.28 20.57
CA ASP A 10 7.51 20.11 21.27
C ASP A 10 7.88 18.62 21.44
N GLU A 11 9.12 18.37 21.85
CA GLU A 11 9.64 17.01 22.00
C GLU A 11 8.82 16.15 22.96
N ALA A 12 8.29 16.75 24.04
CA ALA A 12 7.48 16.03 25.03
C ALA A 12 6.14 15.58 24.44
N ASN A 13 5.44 16.47 23.74
CA ASN A 13 4.16 16.18 23.09
C ASN A 13 4.33 15.20 21.93
N LEU A 14 5.39 15.34 21.12
CA LEU A 14 5.72 14.37 20.07
C LEU A 14 6.00 12.99 20.66
N SER A 15 6.79 12.91 21.74
CA SER A 15 7.06 11.64 22.41
C SER A 15 5.78 10.98 22.92
N PHE A 16 4.88 11.77 23.52
CA PHE A 16 3.57 11.29 23.95
C PHE A 16 2.74 10.74 22.78
N ILE A 17 2.64 11.46 21.67
CA ILE A 17 1.94 11.00 20.46
C ILE A 17 2.57 9.73 19.91
N ASN A 18 3.91 9.63 19.87
CA ASN A 18 4.62 8.43 19.43
C ASN A 18 4.25 7.21 20.29
N GLN A 19 4.22 7.40 21.61
CA GLN A 19 3.88 6.35 22.56
C GLN A 19 2.42 5.92 22.43
N LEU A 20 1.51 6.88 22.27
CA LEU A 20 0.08 6.63 22.14
C LEU A 20 -0.25 5.88 20.84
N LEU A 21 0.31 6.33 19.72
CA LEU A 21 0.06 5.71 18.42
C LEU A 21 0.76 4.35 18.30
N GLY A 22 1.99 4.24 18.81
CA GLY A 22 2.81 3.05 18.58
C GLY A 22 3.00 2.74 17.09
N GLU A 23 3.42 1.51 16.79
CA GLU A 23 3.54 1.00 15.42
C GLU A 23 2.65 -0.23 15.26
N GLY A 24 1.68 -0.13 14.36
CA GLY A 24 0.85 -1.25 13.92
C GLY A 24 1.56 -2.13 12.90
N GLU A 25 0.78 -3.02 12.30
CA GLU A 25 1.30 -4.08 11.42
C GLU A 25 1.58 -3.60 10.00
N VAL A 26 0.94 -2.50 9.57
CA VAL A 26 1.03 -1.97 8.21
C VAL A 26 1.93 -0.75 8.13
N SER A 27 2.85 -0.77 7.17
CA SER A 27 3.74 0.35 6.85
C SER A 27 3.78 0.59 5.35
N ILE A 28 3.96 1.83 4.94
CA ILE A 28 3.95 2.24 3.54
C ILE A 28 5.18 3.09 3.25
N GLN A 29 5.88 2.73 2.19
CA GLN A 29 7.01 3.48 1.67
C GLN A 29 6.62 4.07 0.32
N CYS A 30 6.74 5.39 0.22
CA CYS A 30 6.44 6.14 -0.98
C CYS A 30 7.73 6.78 -1.50
N GLN A 31 8.18 6.33 -2.67
CA GLN A 31 9.33 6.89 -3.39
C GLN A 31 8.93 8.16 -4.14
N ALA A 32 9.92 8.84 -4.73
CA ALA A 32 9.69 10.01 -5.56
C ALA A 32 8.66 9.70 -6.67
N PRO A 33 7.75 10.64 -6.99
CA PRO A 33 7.70 12.02 -6.51
C PRO A 33 6.95 12.21 -5.17
N LEU A 34 6.45 11.15 -4.55
CA LEU A 34 5.62 11.25 -3.33
C LEU A 34 6.46 11.47 -2.06
N ASN A 35 7.62 10.79 -1.95
CA ASN A 35 8.59 10.91 -0.86
C ASN A 35 7.95 10.96 0.54
N ALA A 36 7.37 9.84 0.97
CA ALA A 36 6.73 9.74 2.28
C ALA A 36 6.97 8.38 2.95
N ARG A 37 7.00 8.38 4.28
CA ARG A 37 6.93 7.19 5.11
C ARG A 37 5.66 7.23 5.91
N ILE A 38 4.83 6.21 5.75
CA ILE A 38 3.55 6.11 6.43
C ILE A 38 3.55 4.86 7.30
N GLN A 39 3.02 4.99 8.51
CA GLN A 39 2.94 3.90 9.47
C GLN A 39 1.54 3.90 10.05
N GLU A 40 0.85 2.77 9.97
CA GLU A 40 -0.38 2.57 10.73
C GLU A 40 -0.02 2.48 12.21
N SER A 41 -0.85 3.07 13.05
CA SER A 41 -0.72 2.97 14.50
C SER A 41 -1.26 1.63 15.01
N VAL A 42 -1.18 1.36 16.31
CA VAL A 42 -1.87 0.21 16.93
C VAL A 42 -3.40 0.34 16.90
N LEU A 43 -3.90 1.52 16.57
CA LEU A 43 -5.29 1.84 16.29
C LEU A 43 -5.47 1.79 14.75
N ALA A 44 -6.20 0.80 14.27
CA ALA A 44 -6.46 0.59 12.85
C ALA A 44 -7.15 1.83 12.24
N GLY A 45 -6.74 2.16 11.02
CA GLY A 45 -7.22 3.35 10.30
C GLY A 45 -6.71 4.69 10.85
N VAL A 46 -5.79 4.68 11.82
CA VAL A 46 -5.03 5.87 12.24
C VAL A 46 -3.60 5.76 11.73
N TRP A 47 -3.24 6.66 10.83
CA TRP A 47 -2.00 6.62 10.07
C TRP A 47 -1.14 7.81 10.42
N ARG A 48 0.17 7.60 10.61
CA ARG A 48 1.14 8.68 10.67
C ARG A 48 1.87 8.83 9.35
N LEU A 49 1.79 10.01 8.76
CA LEU A 49 2.38 10.37 7.48
C LEU A 49 3.54 11.32 7.71
N ARG A 50 4.75 10.89 7.35
CA ARG A 50 5.95 11.72 7.37
C ARG A 50 6.43 11.96 5.95
N TYR A 51 6.27 13.18 5.46
CA TYR A 51 6.76 13.61 4.15
C TYR A 51 8.24 13.99 4.28
N LEU A 52 9.02 13.61 3.28
CA LEU A 52 10.47 13.74 3.28
C LEU A 52 10.92 14.65 2.13
N ASP A 53 11.97 15.43 2.36
CA ASP A 53 12.71 16.08 1.28
C ASP A 53 13.64 15.10 0.55
N GLU A 54 14.38 15.62 -0.44
CA GLU A 54 15.36 14.85 -1.22
C GLU A 54 16.52 14.29 -0.38
N ASN A 55 16.79 14.86 0.80
CA ASN A 55 17.82 14.41 1.74
C ASN A 55 17.27 13.39 2.76
N GLY A 56 15.98 13.07 2.70
CA GLY A 56 15.31 12.18 3.65
C GLY A 56 14.96 12.84 4.99
N GLN A 57 15.01 14.17 5.08
CA GLN A 57 14.60 14.93 6.26
C GLN A 57 13.09 15.11 6.27
N ILE A 58 12.46 14.95 7.44
CA ILE A 58 11.02 15.17 7.59
C ILE A 58 10.73 16.66 7.40
N ILE A 59 9.86 16.97 6.44
CA ILE A 59 9.39 18.34 6.14
C ILE A 59 7.93 18.57 6.54
N ARG A 60 7.19 17.49 6.79
CA ARG A 60 5.82 17.51 7.30
C ARG A 60 5.50 16.19 8.01
N ASP A 61 4.87 16.28 9.17
CA ASP A 61 4.41 15.17 10.00
C ASP A 61 2.94 15.38 10.35
N ALA A 62 2.11 14.41 9.94
CA ALA A 62 0.67 14.47 10.10
C ALA A 62 0.11 13.13 10.55
N VAL A 63 -1.04 13.18 11.22
CA VAL A 63 -1.87 12.02 11.50
C VAL A 63 -3.10 12.08 10.61
N GLU A 64 -3.40 10.99 9.92
CA GLU A 64 -4.57 10.85 9.06
C GLU A 64 -5.47 9.72 9.55
N ILE A 65 -6.78 9.96 9.51
CA ILE A 65 -7.81 8.98 9.87
C ILE A 65 -8.56 8.57 8.60
N GLY A 66 -8.50 7.27 8.28
CA GLY A 66 -9.12 6.66 7.10
C GLY A 66 -8.77 5.18 6.97
N ASP A 67 -9.51 4.46 6.14
CA ASP A 67 -9.25 3.05 5.82
C ASP A 67 -7.89 2.83 5.15
N VAL A 68 -7.46 3.80 4.35
CA VAL A 68 -6.12 3.88 3.78
C VAL A 68 -5.72 5.36 3.63
N PRO A 69 -4.43 5.73 3.72
CA PRO A 69 -4.02 7.12 3.52
C PRO A 69 -4.44 7.66 2.15
N THR A 70 -4.92 8.90 2.11
CA THR A 70 -5.37 9.59 0.89
C THR A 70 -4.26 9.66 -0.15
N LEU A 71 -3.00 9.81 0.30
CA LEU A 71 -1.83 9.76 -0.57
C LEU A 71 -1.76 8.47 -1.40
N VAL A 72 -2.11 7.33 -0.79
CA VAL A 72 -2.09 6.03 -1.46
C VAL A 72 -3.25 5.89 -2.43
N SER A 73 -4.46 6.27 -2.03
CA SER A 73 -5.65 6.12 -2.89
C SER A 73 -5.71 7.11 -4.05
N GLU A 74 -5.18 8.33 -3.87
CA GLU A 74 -5.30 9.39 -4.88
C GLU A 74 -4.02 9.62 -5.70
N LEU A 75 -2.83 9.40 -5.12
CA LEU A 75 -1.57 9.82 -5.75
C LEU A 75 -0.67 8.68 -6.24
N THR A 76 -0.91 7.43 -5.82
CA THR A 76 -0.09 6.27 -6.22
C THR A 76 0.15 6.19 -7.73
N PHE A 77 -0.91 6.38 -8.52
CA PHE A 77 -0.86 6.25 -9.97
C PHE A 77 -0.89 7.58 -10.72
N ALA A 78 -0.63 8.71 -10.06
CA ALA A 78 -0.70 10.03 -10.69
C ALA A 78 0.19 10.15 -11.94
N SER A 79 1.37 9.51 -11.93
CA SER A 79 2.33 9.49 -13.05
C SER A 79 2.41 8.12 -13.76
N ALA A 80 1.50 7.19 -13.48
CA ALA A 80 1.51 5.86 -14.08
C ALA A 80 0.94 5.87 -15.50
N ARG A 81 1.35 4.90 -16.32
CA ARG A 81 0.82 4.69 -17.67
C ARG A 81 -0.58 4.10 -17.62
N ASP A 82 -1.45 4.49 -18.56
CA ASP A 82 -2.84 3.99 -18.60
C ASP A 82 -2.99 2.64 -19.31
N ASN A 83 -1.98 2.20 -20.06
CA ASN A 83 -2.02 0.97 -20.85
C ASN A 83 -0.65 0.29 -20.90
N ILE A 84 -0.68 -0.97 -21.35
CA ILE A 84 0.50 -1.76 -21.67
C ILE A 84 0.62 -1.74 -23.20
N ASP A 85 1.69 -1.13 -23.72
CA ASP A 85 1.95 -1.10 -25.16
C ASP A 85 2.48 -2.46 -25.63
N LEU A 86 1.57 -3.39 -25.95
CA LEU A 86 1.91 -4.74 -26.38
C LEU A 86 2.73 -4.78 -27.68
N GLU A 87 2.62 -3.77 -28.54
CA GLU A 87 3.34 -3.72 -29.81
C GLU A 87 4.79 -3.27 -29.63
N ALA A 88 5.07 -2.43 -28.63
CA ALA A 88 6.42 -1.98 -28.29
C ALA A 88 7.23 -3.02 -27.48
N ILE A 89 6.59 -4.10 -27.03
CA ILE A 89 7.20 -5.12 -26.19
C ILE A 89 7.97 -6.14 -27.05
N ALA A 90 9.30 -6.12 -26.96
CA ALA A 90 10.15 -7.13 -27.55
C ALA A 90 10.17 -8.37 -26.65
N LEU A 91 9.64 -9.50 -27.15
CA LEU A 91 9.61 -10.76 -26.40
C LEU A 91 10.97 -11.48 -26.46
N PRO A 92 11.62 -11.72 -25.31
CA PRO A 92 12.82 -12.55 -25.25
C PRO A 92 12.52 -14.01 -25.57
N ASP A 93 13.49 -14.72 -26.17
CA ASP A 93 13.36 -16.14 -26.54
C ASP A 93 13.14 -17.09 -25.34
N ASP A 94 13.45 -16.63 -24.12
CA ASP A 94 13.33 -17.38 -22.87
C ASP A 94 12.09 -17.02 -22.03
N VAL A 95 11.16 -16.24 -22.60
CA VAL A 95 9.90 -15.84 -21.98
C VAL A 95 8.73 -16.47 -22.75
N TYR A 96 7.90 -17.24 -22.05
CA TYR A 96 6.84 -18.04 -22.68
C TYR A 96 5.46 -17.74 -22.12
N ASN A 97 5.35 -17.54 -20.80
CA ASN A 97 4.07 -17.46 -20.11
C ASN A 97 3.69 -16.02 -19.74
N ALA A 98 4.61 -15.06 -19.82
CA ALA A 98 4.30 -13.65 -19.60
C ALA A 98 3.38 -13.03 -20.68
N PRO A 99 3.51 -13.31 -22.00
CA PRO A 99 2.68 -12.69 -23.03
C PRO A 99 1.16 -12.83 -22.85
N PRO A 100 0.60 -14.03 -22.58
CA PRO A 100 -0.85 -14.15 -22.36
C PRO A 100 -1.32 -13.35 -21.13
N LEU A 101 -0.49 -13.22 -20.10
CA LEU A 101 -0.82 -12.43 -18.91
C LEU A 101 -0.83 -10.93 -19.21
N LEU A 102 0.14 -10.46 -19.99
CA LEU A 102 0.16 -9.06 -20.45
C LEU A 102 -1.05 -8.75 -21.34
N ALA A 103 -1.46 -9.69 -22.19
CA ALA A 103 -2.65 -9.55 -23.02
C ALA A 103 -3.94 -9.46 -22.17
N GLU A 104 -4.09 -10.34 -21.18
CA GLU A 104 -5.22 -10.34 -20.25
C GLU A 104 -5.32 -9.02 -19.47
N LEU A 105 -4.19 -8.54 -18.93
CA LEU A 105 -4.12 -7.25 -18.23
C LEU A 105 -4.52 -6.10 -19.15
N ASN A 106 -3.97 -6.06 -20.38
CA ASN A 106 -4.28 -4.99 -21.33
C ASN A 106 -5.76 -4.98 -21.74
N GLU A 107 -6.42 -6.13 -21.76
CA GLU A 107 -7.87 -6.22 -21.98
C GLU A 107 -8.68 -5.68 -20.79
N HIS A 108 -8.26 -5.97 -19.56
CA HIS A 108 -9.04 -5.66 -18.34
C HIS A 108 -8.80 -4.26 -17.78
N LEU A 109 -7.58 -3.71 -17.93
CA LEU A 109 -7.22 -2.38 -17.41
C LEU A 109 -8.17 -1.25 -17.86
N PRO A 110 -8.53 -1.10 -19.16
CA PRO A 110 -9.43 -0.04 -19.61
C PRO A 110 -10.88 -0.22 -19.12
N GLN A 111 -11.26 -1.44 -18.75
CA GLN A 111 -12.60 -1.81 -18.31
C GLN A 111 -12.80 -1.62 -16.81
N TRP A 112 -11.70 -1.44 -16.05
CA TRP A 112 -11.77 -1.30 -14.61
C TRP A 112 -12.57 -0.07 -14.19
N ARG A 113 -13.42 -0.24 -13.18
CA ARG A 113 -14.21 0.83 -12.55
C ARG A 113 -14.30 0.56 -11.04
N PRO A 114 -14.39 1.60 -10.18
CA PRO A 114 -14.44 1.43 -8.73
C PRO A 114 -15.63 0.58 -8.22
N ASP A 115 -16.72 0.52 -8.97
CA ASP A 115 -17.93 -0.25 -8.64
C ASP A 115 -17.86 -1.73 -9.05
N ARG A 116 -16.78 -2.14 -9.71
CA ARG A 116 -16.56 -3.54 -10.12
C ARG A 116 -15.63 -4.26 -9.15
N PRO A 117 -15.81 -5.58 -8.97
CA PRO A 117 -14.85 -6.36 -8.21
C PRO A 117 -13.46 -6.28 -8.86
N PRO A 118 -12.38 -6.37 -8.07
CA PRO A 118 -11.03 -6.38 -8.60
C PRO A 118 -10.82 -7.57 -9.54
N HIS A 119 -10.07 -7.34 -10.61
CA HIS A 119 -9.62 -8.44 -11.46
C HIS A 119 -8.28 -8.94 -10.95
N ILE A 120 -8.17 -10.23 -10.65
CA ILE A 120 -7.00 -10.83 -10.01
C ILE A 120 -6.48 -11.98 -10.87
N ILE A 121 -5.22 -11.89 -11.26
CA ILE A 121 -4.47 -12.97 -11.91
C ILE A 121 -3.61 -13.65 -10.84
N ASN A 122 -3.90 -14.92 -10.57
CA ASN A 122 -3.13 -15.73 -9.63
C ASN A 122 -1.94 -16.39 -10.32
N LEU A 123 -0.77 -15.74 -10.23
CA LEU A 123 0.46 -16.22 -10.85
C LEU A 123 0.89 -17.57 -10.25
N SER A 124 0.66 -17.81 -8.96
CA SER A 124 1.02 -19.07 -8.30
C SER A 124 0.28 -20.30 -8.83
N LEU A 125 -0.87 -20.12 -9.49
CA LEU A 125 -1.65 -21.21 -10.10
C LEU A 125 -1.30 -21.44 -11.58
N LEU A 126 -0.46 -20.60 -12.17
CA LEU A 126 -0.10 -20.65 -13.58
C LEU A 126 1.32 -21.19 -13.75
N PRO A 127 1.59 -21.96 -14.82
CA PRO A 127 2.96 -22.32 -15.15
C PRO A 127 3.72 -21.05 -15.52
N HIS A 128 4.75 -20.72 -14.75
CA HIS A 128 5.64 -19.59 -15.03
C HIS A 128 7.05 -19.96 -14.60
N THR A 129 8.02 -19.31 -15.24
CA THR A 129 9.43 -19.35 -14.85
C THR A 129 9.80 -18.09 -14.08
N GLU A 130 10.94 -18.10 -13.39
CA GLU A 130 11.49 -16.88 -12.79
C GLU A 130 11.74 -15.79 -13.85
N ARG A 131 12.09 -16.21 -15.08
CA ARG A 131 12.30 -15.31 -16.21
C ARG A 131 11.00 -14.63 -16.65
N ASP A 132 9.88 -15.37 -16.68
CA ASP A 132 8.56 -14.80 -16.98
C ASP A 132 8.18 -13.73 -15.96
N LEU A 133 8.39 -13.98 -14.66
CA LEU A 133 8.09 -13.00 -13.60
C LEU A 133 8.99 -11.77 -13.68
N ALA A 134 10.30 -11.96 -13.90
CA ALA A 134 11.23 -10.86 -14.08
C ALA A 134 10.82 -9.97 -15.27
N TYR A 135 10.40 -10.61 -16.37
CA TYR A 135 9.94 -9.90 -17.55
C TYR A 135 8.62 -9.15 -17.32
N LEU A 136 7.65 -9.74 -16.62
CA LEU A 136 6.45 -9.02 -16.19
C LEU A 136 6.82 -7.78 -15.35
N SER A 137 7.76 -7.92 -14.41
CA SER A 137 8.21 -6.79 -13.59
C SER A 137 8.84 -5.68 -14.42
N GLU A 138 9.66 -6.03 -15.40
CA GLU A 138 10.27 -5.08 -16.35
C GLU A 138 9.21 -4.34 -17.17
N VAL A 139 8.27 -5.08 -17.77
CA VAL A 139 7.23 -4.52 -18.65
C VAL A 139 6.26 -3.63 -17.87
N LEU A 140 5.78 -4.09 -16.72
CA LEU A 140 4.81 -3.37 -15.90
C LEU A 140 5.46 -2.16 -15.21
N GLY A 141 6.75 -2.27 -14.90
CA GLY A 141 7.52 -1.26 -14.20
C GLY A 141 7.16 -1.17 -12.71
N ILE A 142 7.91 -0.35 -11.98
CA ILE A 142 7.77 -0.17 -10.55
C ILE A 142 7.06 1.16 -10.28
N GLY A 143 5.99 1.11 -9.51
CA GLY A 143 5.28 2.30 -9.03
C GLY A 143 5.91 2.86 -7.74
N PRO A 144 5.48 4.06 -7.32
CA PRO A 144 6.12 4.77 -6.22
C PRO A 144 5.77 4.20 -4.84
N VAL A 145 4.73 3.37 -4.70
CA VAL A 145 4.19 2.93 -3.41
C VAL A 145 4.43 1.45 -3.19
N VAL A 146 4.97 1.11 -2.01
CA VAL A 146 5.06 -0.25 -1.49
C VAL A 146 4.43 -0.28 -0.09
N ILE A 147 3.46 -1.16 0.11
CA ILE A 147 2.80 -1.42 1.38
C ILE A 147 3.31 -2.76 1.91
N LEU A 148 3.70 -2.79 3.17
CA LEU A 148 4.13 -3.96 3.90
C LEU A 148 3.16 -4.18 5.05
N SER A 149 2.41 -5.27 5.01
CA SER A 149 1.61 -5.75 6.14
C SER A 149 2.35 -6.92 6.79
N ARG A 150 2.68 -6.79 8.08
CA ARG A 150 3.42 -7.81 8.86
C ARG A 150 2.51 -8.65 9.78
N GLY A 151 1.20 -8.46 9.65
CA GLY A 151 0.18 -9.06 10.48
C GLY A 151 -0.26 -10.45 10.05
N TYR A 152 -1.49 -10.79 10.46
CA TYR A 152 -2.20 -11.93 9.90
C TYR A 152 -2.45 -11.68 8.40
N GLY A 153 -1.85 -12.49 7.53
CA GLY A 153 -1.82 -12.21 6.09
C GLY A 153 -0.62 -11.39 5.63
N ASN A 154 0.55 -11.59 6.27
CA ASN A 154 1.84 -11.00 5.90
C ASN A 154 1.99 -10.90 4.37
N CYS A 155 2.00 -9.67 3.86
CA CYS A 155 2.06 -9.43 2.44
C CYS A 155 2.85 -8.17 2.09
N ARG A 156 3.38 -8.20 0.87
CA ARG A 156 3.99 -7.07 0.19
C ARG A 156 3.10 -6.71 -0.99
N ILE A 157 2.65 -5.47 -1.02
CA ILE A 157 1.79 -4.92 -2.05
C ILE A 157 2.57 -3.80 -2.72
N SER A 158 2.93 -3.97 -3.98
CA SER A 158 3.71 -3.00 -4.73
C SER A 158 2.87 -2.42 -5.86
N ALA A 159 2.78 -1.10 -5.94
CA ALA A 159 2.23 -0.45 -7.13
C ALA A 159 3.14 -0.74 -8.32
N THR A 160 2.56 -0.92 -9.50
CA THR A 160 3.33 -1.01 -10.76
C THR A 160 3.40 0.35 -11.44
N GLY A 161 4.16 0.43 -12.55
CA GLY A 161 4.18 1.59 -13.43
C GLY A 161 2.93 1.74 -14.31
N VAL A 162 1.92 0.87 -14.13
CA VAL A 162 0.65 0.88 -14.85
C VAL A 162 -0.48 1.22 -13.88
N ARG A 163 -1.38 2.12 -14.29
CA ARG A 163 -2.46 2.66 -13.45
C ARG A 163 -3.37 1.53 -12.93
N ASN A 164 -3.68 1.58 -11.64
CA ASN A 164 -4.56 0.65 -10.92
C ASN A 164 -4.06 -0.80 -10.88
N LEU A 165 -2.81 -1.06 -11.27
CA LEU A 165 -2.25 -2.41 -11.25
C LEU A 165 -1.28 -2.56 -10.09
N TRP A 166 -1.61 -3.51 -9.22
CA TRP A 166 -0.86 -3.86 -8.03
C TRP A 166 -0.27 -5.25 -8.15
N TRP A 167 0.93 -5.42 -7.63
CA TRP A 167 1.56 -6.71 -7.44
C TRP A 167 1.50 -7.08 -5.96
N VAL A 168 0.68 -8.09 -5.64
CA VAL A 168 0.41 -8.51 -4.26
C VAL A 168 1.02 -9.89 -4.02
N GLN A 169 1.90 -9.96 -3.03
CA GLN A 169 2.66 -11.15 -2.66
C GLN A 169 2.43 -11.48 -1.19
N TYR A 170 1.94 -12.69 -0.90
CA TYR A 170 1.70 -13.17 0.46
C TYR A 170 2.80 -14.13 0.89
N PHE A 171 3.19 -14.03 2.15
CA PHE A 171 4.25 -14.81 2.76
C PHE A 171 3.72 -15.56 3.98
N ASN A 172 4.25 -16.75 4.22
CA ASN A 172 3.99 -17.45 5.48
C ASN A 172 4.90 -16.91 6.61
N SER A 173 4.82 -17.53 7.79
CA SER A 173 5.63 -17.18 8.97
C SER A 173 7.13 -17.44 8.83
N GLN A 174 7.57 -18.12 7.76
CA GLN A 174 8.97 -18.39 7.44
C GLN A 174 9.48 -17.51 6.29
N GLU A 175 8.74 -16.45 5.92
CA GLU A 175 9.04 -15.56 4.80
C GLU A 175 9.06 -16.24 3.42
N THR A 176 8.43 -17.40 3.31
CA THR A 176 8.26 -18.10 2.02
C THR A 176 7.03 -17.57 1.30
N LEU A 177 7.19 -17.21 0.01
CA LEU A 177 6.10 -16.80 -0.87
C LEU A 177 5.08 -17.94 -1.02
N ILE A 178 3.83 -17.69 -0.64
CA ILE A 178 2.73 -18.67 -0.71
C ILE A 178 1.67 -18.32 -1.74
N LEU A 179 1.52 -17.03 -2.08
CA LEU A 179 0.59 -16.57 -3.09
C LEU A 179 1.17 -15.33 -3.78
N ASN A 180 1.16 -15.35 -5.11
CA ASN A 180 1.66 -14.28 -5.95
C ASN A 180 0.57 -13.87 -6.95
N THR A 181 0.17 -12.61 -6.92
CA THR A 181 -0.99 -12.11 -7.67
C THR A 181 -0.72 -10.76 -8.30
N LEU A 182 -1.31 -10.54 -9.47
CA LEU A 182 -1.50 -9.22 -10.06
C LEU A 182 -2.97 -8.84 -9.90
N GLU A 183 -3.23 -7.66 -9.36
CA GLU A 183 -4.57 -7.20 -9.03
C GLU A 183 -4.84 -5.84 -9.69
N ILE A 184 -5.96 -5.72 -10.40
CA ILE A 184 -6.45 -4.47 -10.95
C ILE A 184 -7.51 -3.90 -10.01
N SER A 185 -7.12 -2.88 -9.23
CA SER A 185 -7.97 -2.22 -8.23
C SER A 185 -7.47 -0.80 -7.92
N ALA A 186 -8.30 0.03 -7.28
CA ALA A 186 -7.87 1.36 -6.83
C ALA A 186 -6.76 1.22 -5.76
N VAL A 187 -7.06 0.41 -4.74
CA VAL A 187 -6.16 -0.03 -3.68
C VAL A 187 -6.63 -1.43 -3.30
N PRO A 188 -5.73 -2.42 -3.15
CA PRO A 188 -6.11 -3.76 -2.75
C PRO A 188 -6.81 -3.77 -1.39
N GLU A 189 -7.86 -4.59 -1.27
CA GLU A 189 -8.68 -4.65 -0.05
C GLU A 189 -7.84 -5.00 1.18
N VAL A 190 -6.84 -5.87 1.00
CA VAL A 190 -5.89 -6.27 2.05
C VAL A 190 -4.99 -5.15 2.57
N ALA A 191 -4.95 -3.99 1.91
CA ALA A 191 -4.26 -2.79 2.39
C ALA A 191 -5.19 -1.81 3.13
N ARG A 192 -6.50 -2.04 3.13
CA ARG A 192 -7.48 -1.18 3.77
C ARG A 192 -7.81 -1.71 5.15
N ALA A 193 -7.85 -0.84 6.14
CA ALA A 193 -8.42 -1.16 7.45
C ALA A 193 -9.93 -1.39 7.29
N ALA A 194 -10.43 -2.51 7.80
CA ALA A 194 -11.85 -2.81 7.78
C ALA A 194 -12.62 -1.80 8.65
N SER A 195 -13.87 -1.50 8.29
CA SER A 195 -14.69 -0.56 9.07
C SER A 195 -14.87 -1.02 10.52
N GLU A 196 -14.97 -2.33 10.75
CA GLU A 196 -15.07 -2.93 12.08
C GLU A 196 -13.82 -2.65 12.93
N ASP A 197 -12.61 -2.77 12.35
CA ASP A 197 -11.36 -2.50 13.05
C ASP A 197 -11.18 -1.00 13.39
N ILE A 198 -11.69 -0.11 12.52
CA ILE A 198 -11.70 1.33 12.75
C ILE A 198 -12.65 1.69 13.90
N ASP A 199 -13.85 1.10 13.92
CA ASP A 199 -14.84 1.32 14.98
C ASP A 199 -14.31 0.81 16.33
N ASP A 200 -13.70 -0.37 16.37
CA ASP A 200 -13.02 -0.91 17.56
C ASP A 200 -11.88 0.00 18.03
N SER A 201 -11.13 0.58 17.10
CA SER A 201 -10.03 1.51 17.39
C SER A 201 -10.53 2.83 17.97
N ALA A 202 -11.67 3.33 17.49
CA ALA A 202 -12.32 4.50 18.08
C ALA A 202 -12.75 4.24 19.53
N GLN A 203 -13.29 3.05 19.83
CA GLN A 203 -13.62 2.68 21.20
C GLN A 203 -12.37 2.62 22.08
N ARG A 204 -11.31 1.93 21.65
CA ARG A 204 -10.04 1.83 22.40
C ARG A 204 -9.44 3.21 22.67
N LEU A 205 -9.46 4.11 21.69
CA LEU A 205 -8.97 5.48 21.88
C LEU A 205 -9.77 6.23 22.94
N ALA A 206 -11.09 6.10 22.97
CA ALA A 206 -11.94 6.73 23.99
C ALA A 206 -11.62 6.20 25.40
N GLU A 207 -11.36 4.89 25.55
CA GLU A 207 -10.93 4.28 26.80
C GLU A 207 -9.58 4.83 27.28
N ILE A 208 -8.61 4.97 26.36
CA ILE A 208 -7.30 5.57 26.67
C ILE A 208 -7.46 7.02 27.13
N LEU A 209 -8.25 7.82 26.42
CA LEU A 209 -8.48 9.22 26.77
C LEU A 209 -9.16 9.37 28.14
N ALA A 210 -10.05 8.44 28.52
CA ALA A 210 -10.70 8.46 29.83
C ALA A 210 -9.71 8.24 30.98
N ILE A 211 -8.65 7.45 30.76
CA ILE A 211 -7.58 7.25 31.76
C ILE A 211 -6.83 8.57 32.00
N TYR A 212 -6.40 9.24 30.93
CA TYR A 212 -5.66 10.50 31.03
C TYR A 212 -6.52 11.66 31.55
N ALA A 213 -7.82 11.68 31.25
CA ALA A 213 -8.75 12.67 31.80
C ALA A 213 -9.01 12.46 33.32
N GLY A 214 -8.79 11.25 33.83
CA GLY A 214 -8.95 10.90 35.24
C GLY A 214 -7.71 11.12 36.11
N GLU A 215 -6.54 11.44 35.52
CA GLU A 215 -5.29 11.71 36.24
C GLU A 215 -5.12 13.19 36.66
N GLU A 216 -6.09 14.07 36.35
CA GLU A 216 -6.24 15.36 37.02
C GLU A 216 -6.99 15.18 38.37
N GLY A 217 -6.29 14.66 39.38
CA GLY A 217 -6.78 14.49 40.76
C GLY A 217 -5.71 14.70 41.82
#